data_AF-A0A2M9K6B6-F1
#
_entry.id   AF-A0A2M9K6B6-F1
#
_cell.length_a   1.000
_cell.length_b   1.000
_cell.length_c   1.000
_cell.angle_alpha   90.00
_cell.angle_beta   90.00
_cell.angle_gamma   90.00
#
_symmetry.space_group_name_H-M   'P 1'
#
loop_
_entity.id
_entity.type
_entity.pdbx_description
1 polymer ?
#
loop_
_entity_poly.entity_id
_entity_poly.type
_entity_poly.pdbx_seq_one_letter_code
_entity_poly.pdbx_strand_id
1 'polypeptide(L)'
;MQTRHAALNIGDEPIKNIRFTWGGDYPKERRHLEGWGTAVEVPAVLALLDKVVAGELTAEKARAVLSSLAEKVLLACDPQEADPIKRAAARCFGNCDECVARKPEFDRRLHEVLVQRERYLNQTAHPWAATRSALHRITCREVKALGASRGGLFTESGETNPDEYDQHLHWFTHDECDSIPGEGRTVLARHEAASWIAERTGPRGGERFKLCGNCQPERPDRA
;
A
#
# COMPACT_ATOMS: atom_id res chain seq x y z
N MET A 1 -7.37 2.42 -14.95
CA MET A 1 -8.33 3.37 -15.56
C MET A 1 -9.36 2.64 -16.43
N GLN A 2 -10.64 2.71 -16.05
CA GLN A 2 -11.78 2.16 -16.79
C GLN A 2 -12.59 3.29 -17.42
N THR A 3 -13.22 3.05 -18.57
CA THR A 3 -14.06 4.04 -19.27
C THR A 3 -15.49 3.53 -19.41
N ARG A 4 -16.48 4.39 -19.14
CA ARG A 4 -17.92 4.12 -19.32
C ARG A 4 -18.55 5.28 -20.09
N HIS A 5 -19.63 4.99 -20.81
CA HIS A 5 -20.42 6.02 -21.50
C HIS A 5 -21.81 6.10 -20.87
N ALA A 6 -22.33 7.31 -20.76
CA ALA A 6 -23.65 7.61 -20.21
C ALA A 6 -24.41 8.60 -21.11
N ALA A 7 -25.69 8.78 -20.83
CA ALA A 7 -26.51 9.81 -21.45
C ALA A 7 -27.29 10.57 -20.36
N LEU A 8 -27.50 11.86 -20.58
CA LEU A 8 -28.33 12.73 -19.77
C LEU A 8 -29.59 13.11 -20.55
N ASN A 9 -30.71 12.56 -20.13
CA ASN A 9 -32.02 12.85 -20.71
C ASN A 9 -32.63 14.06 -19.99
N ILE A 10 -32.31 15.26 -20.47
CA ILE A 10 -32.77 16.54 -19.89
C ILE A 10 -33.37 17.42 -20.97
N GLY A 11 -34.65 17.79 -20.80
CA GLY A 11 -35.40 18.53 -21.80
C GLY A 11 -35.62 17.69 -23.07
N ASP A 12 -35.82 18.38 -24.19
CA ASP A 12 -36.10 17.75 -25.49
C ASP A 12 -34.83 17.21 -26.17
N GLU A 13 -33.67 17.79 -25.85
CA GLU A 13 -32.38 17.40 -26.41
C GLU A 13 -31.47 16.74 -25.34
N PRO A 14 -31.33 15.40 -25.35
CA PRO A 14 -30.46 14.70 -24.43
C PRO A 14 -28.98 14.88 -24.77
N ILE A 15 -28.13 15.02 -23.75
CA ILE A 15 -26.67 14.99 -23.90
C ILE A 15 -26.25 13.52 -23.95
N LYS A 16 -25.84 13.03 -25.13
CA LYS A 16 -25.54 11.61 -25.36
C LYS A 16 -24.04 11.33 -25.37
N ASN A 17 -23.70 10.05 -25.19
CA ASN A 17 -22.36 9.52 -25.33
C ASN A 17 -21.31 10.20 -24.43
N ILE A 18 -21.73 10.60 -23.23
CA ILE A 18 -20.89 11.26 -22.24
C ILE A 18 -19.88 10.25 -21.71
N ARG A 19 -18.60 10.52 -21.92
CA ARG A 19 -17.53 9.69 -21.40
C ARG A 19 -17.24 10.00 -19.93
N PHE A 20 -17.26 8.94 -19.14
CA PHE A 20 -16.75 8.91 -17.78
C PHE A 20 -15.55 7.98 -17.66
N THR A 21 -14.60 8.33 -16.80
CA THR A 21 -13.45 7.48 -16.46
C THR A 21 -13.34 7.28 -14.96
N TRP A 22 -12.94 6.07 -14.54
CA TRP A 22 -12.71 5.69 -13.14
C TRP A 22 -11.29 5.12 -12.94
N GLY A 23 -10.73 5.32 -11.75
CA GLY A 23 -9.44 4.74 -11.36
C GLY A 23 -8.24 5.42 -12.01
N GLY A 24 -8.22 6.75 -11.96
CA GLY A 24 -7.02 7.58 -12.18
C GLY A 24 -6.55 8.18 -10.85
N ASP A 25 -5.46 8.94 -10.87
CA ASP A 25 -4.91 9.57 -9.67
C ASP A 25 -5.70 10.84 -9.32
N TYR A 26 -6.39 10.83 -8.17
CA TYR A 26 -7.13 11.98 -7.66
C TYR A 26 -6.52 12.50 -6.37
N PRO A 27 -6.50 13.83 -6.15
CA PRO A 27 -6.01 14.39 -4.90
C PRO A 27 -6.76 13.84 -3.68
N LYS A 28 -6.00 13.39 -2.67
CA LYS A 28 -6.53 12.74 -1.46
C LYS A 28 -7.36 13.69 -0.59
N GLU A 29 -7.19 15.00 -0.73
CA GLU A 29 -7.89 16.03 0.06
C GLU A 29 -9.39 16.04 -0.23
N ARG A 30 -9.80 15.56 -1.42
CA ARG A 30 -11.20 15.57 -1.88
C ARG A 30 -11.89 14.21 -1.83
N ARG A 31 -11.26 13.20 -1.23
CA ARG A 31 -11.74 11.80 -1.22
C ARG A 31 -13.14 11.59 -0.63
N HIS A 32 -13.56 12.49 0.26
CA HIS A 32 -14.87 12.45 0.91
C HIS A 32 -15.99 13.09 0.08
N LEU A 33 -15.65 13.76 -1.03
CA LEU A 33 -16.63 14.42 -1.87
C LEU A 33 -17.32 13.43 -2.82
N GLU A 34 -18.56 13.73 -3.17
CA GLU A 34 -19.31 13.02 -4.20
C GLU A 34 -18.56 13.07 -5.55
N GLY A 35 -18.56 11.94 -6.26
CA GLY A 35 -17.89 11.80 -7.56
C GLY A 35 -16.37 11.74 -7.51
N TRP A 36 -15.74 11.75 -6.32
CA TRP A 36 -14.30 11.47 -6.22
C TRP A 36 -13.96 10.10 -6.82
N GLY A 37 -12.83 10.01 -7.52
CA GLY A 37 -12.45 8.81 -8.27
C GLY A 37 -13.04 8.73 -9.68
N THR A 38 -13.97 9.63 -10.03
CA THR A 38 -14.56 9.71 -11.37
C THR A 38 -14.22 11.02 -12.07
N ALA A 39 -14.02 10.95 -13.38
CA ALA A 39 -13.89 12.11 -14.25
C ALA A 39 -14.92 12.01 -15.36
N VAL A 40 -15.37 13.18 -15.83
CA VAL A 40 -16.31 13.36 -16.93
C VAL A 40 -15.68 14.31 -17.94
N GLU A 41 -15.94 14.09 -19.22
CA GLU A 41 -15.40 14.99 -20.25
C GLU A 41 -15.99 16.40 -20.16
N VAL A 42 -15.12 17.41 -20.34
CA VAL A 42 -15.49 18.84 -20.24
C VAL A 42 -16.65 19.23 -21.16
N PRO A 43 -16.76 18.76 -22.43
CA PRO A 43 -17.89 19.11 -23.29
C PRO A 43 -19.26 18.75 -22.70
N ALA A 44 -19.36 17.63 -21.98
CA ALA A 44 -20.61 17.23 -21.33
C ALA A 44 -20.97 18.14 -20.16
N VAL A 45 -19.97 18.63 -19.41
CA VAL A 45 -20.18 19.61 -18.34
C VAL A 45 -20.62 20.95 -18.90
N LEU A 46 -20.00 21.42 -19.98
CA LEU A 46 -20.39 22.66 -20.65
C LEU A 46 -21.82 22.58 -21.21
N ALA A 47 -22.17 21.50 -21.91
CA ALA A 47 -23.54 21.29 -22.40
C ALA A 47 -24.59 21.25 -21.27
N LEU A 48 -24.22 20.71 -20.10
CA LEU A 48 -25.09 20.73 -18.93
C LEU A 48 -25.25 22.16 -18.36
N LEU A 49 -24.18 22.94 -18.31
CA LEU A 49 -24.22 24.34 -17.86
C LEU A 49 -25.00 25.23 -18.83
N ASP A 50 -24.92 24.98 -20.14
CA ASP A 50 -25.71 25.70 -21.15
C ASP A 50 -27.21 25.49 -20.92
N LYS A 51 -27.63 24.27 -20.56
CA LYS A 51 -29.02 23.99 -20.16
C LYS A 51 -29.44 24.73 -18.88
N VAL A 52 -28.51 24.96 -17.97
CA VAL A 52 -28.76 25.78 -16.77
C VAL A 52 -28.92 27.25 -17.14
N VAL A 53 -28.05 27.77 -18.00
CA VAL A 53 -28.12 29.16 -18.49
C VAL A 53 -29.40 29.40 -19.27
N ALA A 54 -29.87 28.42 -20.06
CA ALA A 54 -31.13 28.48 -20.79
C ALA A 54 -32.38 28.38 -19.90
N GLY A 55 -32.22 28.08 -18.60
CA GLY A 55 -33.35 27.89 -17.68
C GLY A 55 -34.08 26.54 -17.85
N GLU A 56 -33.58 25.64 -18.68
CA GLU A 56 -34.12 24.29 -18.88
C GLU A 56 -33.85 23.38 -17.67
N LEU A 57 -32.83 23.72 -16.87
CA LEU A 57 -32.36 22.94 -15.74
C LEU A 57 -31.92 23.88 -14.61
N THR A 58 -32.24 23.54 -13.36
CA THR A 58 -31.67 24.29 -12.22
C THR A 58 -30.27 23.76 -11.89
N ALA A 59 -29.44 24.61 -11.27
CA ALA A 59 -28.10 24.21 -10.83
C ALA A 59 -28.14 23.00 -9.86
N GLU A 60 -29.14 22.95 -8.98
CA GLU A 60 -29.33 21.85 -8.03
C GLU A 60 -29.63 20.53 -8.77
N LYS A 61 -30.49 20.58 -9.78
CA LYS A 61 -30.84 19.40 -10.57
C LYS A 61 -29.67 18.96 -11.44
N ALA A 62 -28.90 19.90 -12.00
CA ALA A 62 -27.65 19.60 -12.71
C ALA A 62 -26.64 18.87 -11.80
N ARG A 63 -26.43 19.39 -10.58
CA ARG A 63 -25.56 18.78 -9.57
C ARG A 63 -26.04 17.36 -9.21
N ALA A 64 -27.32 17.19 -8.91
CA ALA A 64 -27.89 15.89 -8.53
C ALA A 64 -27.74 14.84 -9.65
N VAL A 65 -27.94 15.27 -10.89
CA VAL A 65 -27.80 14.41 -12.08
C VAL A 65 -26.35 13.97 -12.29
N LEU A 66 -25.39 14.90 -12.22
CA LEU A 66 -23.97 14.55 -12.31
C LEU A 66 -23.53 13.61 -11.18
N SER A 67 -23.94 13.90 -9.94
CA SER A 67 -23.63 13.07 -8.77
C SER A 67 -24.19 11.66 -8.93
N SER A 68 -25.44 11.53 -9.39
CA SER A 68 -26.07 10.22 -9.65
C SER A 68 -25.37 9.43 -10.77
N LEU A 69 -24.94 10.09 -11.85
CA LEU A 69 -24.17 9.43 -12.90
C LEU A 69 -22.80 8.98 -12.42
N ALA A 70 -22.08 9.85 -11.70
CA ALA A 70 -20.79 9.52 -11.12
C ALA A 70 -20.89 8.30 -10.20
N GLU A 71 -21.89 8.24 -9.32
CA GLU A 71 -22.15 7.09 -8.46
C GLU A 71 -22.43 5.81 -9.26
N LYS A 72 -23.26 5.88 -10.31
CA LYS A 72 -23.54 4.71 -11.16
C LYS A 72 -22.29 4.20 -11.87
N VAL A 73 -21.45 5.10 -12.38
CA VAL A 73 -20.19 4.74 -13.04
C VAL A 73 -19.22 4.13 -12.04
N LEU A 74 -19.11 4.72 -10.86
CA LEU A 74 -18.27 4.24 -9.76
C LEU A 74 -18.69 2.81 -9.38
N LEU A 75 -19.97 2.58 -9.06
CA LEU A 75 -20.47 1.25 -8.68
C LEU A 75 -20.38 0.22 -9.82
N ALA A 76 -20.43 0.65 -11.08
CA ALA A 76 -20.23 -0.22 -12.23
C ALA A 76 -18.75 -0.57 -12.49
N CYS A 77 -17.81 0.24 -12.00
CA CYS A 77 -16.37 0.00 -12.11
C CYS A 77 -15.81 -0.73 -10.88
N ASP A 78 -16.35 -0.42 -9.71
CA ASP A 78 -16.03 -1.02 -8.42
C ASP A 78 -17.31 -1.24 -7.60
N PRO A 79 -17.93 -2.42 -7.71
CA PRO A 79 -19.12 -2.76 -6.94
C PRO A 79 -18.90 -2.79 -5.42
N GLN A 80 -17.64 -2.88 -4.94
CA GLN A 80 -17.36 -2.94 -3.51
C GLN A 80 -17.63 -1.62 -2.82
N GLU A 81 -17.56 -0.51 -3.55
CA GLU A 81 -17.93 0.82 -3.04
C GLU A 81 -19.41 0.93 -2.62
N ALA A 82 -20.27 -0.02 -2.98
CA ALA A 82 -21.65 -0.08 -2.45
C ALA A 82 -21.68 -0.37 -0.94
N ASP A 83 -20.64 -1.01 -0.41
CA ASP A 83 -20.45 -1.26 1.02
C ASP A 83 -19.80 -0.02 1.67
N PRO A 84 -20.47 0.66 2.62
CA PRO A 84 -19.93 1.85 3.27
C PRO A 84 -18.57 1.62 3.97
N ILE A 85 -18.33 0.43 4.50
CA ILE A 85 -17.08 0.09 5.19
C ILE A 85 -15.96 -0.03 4.16
N LYS A 86 -16.20 -0.75 3.06
CA LYS A 86 -15.22 -0.90 1.99
C LYS A 86 -14.95 0.42 1.27
N ARG A 87 -15.97 1.24 1.06
CA ARG A 87 -15.83 2.62 0.55
C ARG A 87 -14.94 3.47 1.45
N ALA A 88 -15.16 3.43 2.77
CA ALA A 88 -14.34 4.18 3.72
C ALA A 88 -12.88 3.70 3.70
N ALA A 89 -12.65 2.38 3.64
CA ALA A 89 -11.32 1.80 3.53
C ALA A 89 -10.64 2.16 2.20
N ALA A 90 -11.31 2.02 1.05
CA ALA A 90 -10.78 2.37 -0.27
C ALA A 90 -10.43 3.86 -0.41
N ARG A 91 -11.05 4.72 0.40
CA ARG A 91 -10.78 6.17 0.49
C ARG A 91 -9.90 6.53 1.69
N CYS A 92 -9.25 5.57 2.32
CA CYS A 92 -8.28 5.81 3.37
C CYS A 92 -6.88 6.02 2.75
N PHE A 93 -6.17 7.05 3.20
CA PHE A 93 -4.78 7.34 2.81
C PHE A 93 -3.91 7.43 4.07
N GLY A 94 -3.97 6.41 4.93
CA GLY A 94 -3.14 6.33 6.14
C GLY A 94 -3.54 7.27 7.27
N ASN A 95 -4.69 7.93 7.18
CA ASN A 95 -5.07 9.03 8.08
C ASN A 95 -6.49 8.92 8.66
N CYS A 96 -7.12 7.75 8.58
CA CYS A 96 -8.34 7.48 9.34
C CYS A 96 -8.00 7.17 10.81
N ASP A 97 -9.00 7.19 11.68
CA ASP A 97 -8.82 6.92 13.12
C ASP A 97 -8.17 5.55 13.40
N GLU A 98 -8.49 4.54 12.59
CA GLU A 98 -7.89 3.20 12.71
C GLU A 98 -6.40 3.21 12.34
N CYS A 99 -6.03 3.87 11.23
CA CYS A 99 -4.62 4.06 10.86
C CYS A 99 -3.86 4.83 11.93
N VAL A 100 -4.45 5.89 12.50
CA VAL A 100 -3.86 6.66 13.61
C VAL A 100 -3.65 5.76 14.83
N ALA A 101 -4.63 4.92 15.18
CA ALA A 101 -4.54 3.98 16.29
C ALA A 101 -3.49 2.89 16.08
N ARG A 102 -3.31 2.41 14.84
CA ARG A 102 -2.33 1.38 14.45
C ARG A 102 -0.93 1.94 14.22
N LYS A 103 -0.79 3.26 14.02
CA LYS A 103 0.49 3.94 13.74
C LYS A 103 1.61 3.57 14.72
N PRO A 104 1.43 3.55 16.05
CA PRO A 104 2.51 3.21 16.97
C PRO A 104 3.07 1.79 16.78
N GLU A 105 2.21 0.82 16.44
CA GLU A 105 2.65 -0.54 16.15
C GLU A 105 3.41 -0.60 14.82
N PHE A 106 2.90 0.08 13.80
CA PHE A 106 3.58 0.19 12.50
C PHE A 106 4.96 0.83 12.65
N ASP A 107 5.07 1.96 13.37
CA ASP A 107 6.33 2.65 13.64
C ASP A 107 7.34 1.74 14.35
N ARG A 108 6.89 0.95 15.34
CA ARG A 108 7.76 0.00 16.04
C ARG A 108 8.31 -1.06 15.09
N ARG A 109 7.47 -1.67 14.27
CA ARG A 109 7.87 -2.71 13.29
C ARG A 109 8.78 -2.10 12.21
N LEU A 110 8.48 -0.90 11.75
CA LEU A 110 9.32 -0.15 10.80
C LEU A 110 10.69 0.13 11.40
N HIS A 111 10.75 0.57 12.66
CA HIS A 111 12.00 0.82 13.37
C HIS A 111 12.86 -0.46 13.46
N GLU A 112 12.26 -1.61 13.79
CA GLU A 112 12.97 -2.89 13.81
C GLU A 112 13.59 -3.19 12.43
N VAL A 113 12.84 -3.00 11.34
CA VAL A 113 13.36 -3.16 9.98
C VAL A 113 14.51 -2.19 9.70
N LEU A 114 14.38 -0.90 10.04
CA LEU A 114 15.42 0.10 9.84
C LEU A 114 16.72 -0.26 10.55
N VAL A 115 16.66 -0.76 11.79
CA VAL A 115 17.83 -1.28 12.51
C VAL A 115 18.49 -2.42 11.73
N GLN A 116 17.72 -3.39 11.23
CA GLN A 116 18.28 -4.49 10.45
C GLN A 116 18.90 -4.01 9.12
N ARG A 117 18.32 -2.98 8.48
CA ARG A 117 18.87 -2.36 7.27
C ARG A 117 20.21 -1.68 7.55
N GLU A 118 20.32 -0.93 8.64
CA GLU A 118 21.59 -0.30 9.04
C GLU A 118 22.68 -1.37 9.27
N ARG A 119 22.34 -2.44 9.99
CA ARG A 119 23.26 -3.56 10.20
C ARG A 119 23.66 -4.25 8.90
N TYR A 120 22.73 -4.39 7.96
CA TYR A 120 22.96 -4.96 6.64
C TYR A 120 24.00 -4.15 5.83
N LEU A 121 24.10 -2.83 6.03
CA LEU A 121 25.12 -2.00 5.36
C LEU A 121 26.53 -2.34 5.85
N ASN A 122 26.68 -2.77 7.11
CA ASN A 122 27.96 -3.23 7.67
C ASN A 122 28.08 -4.76 7.62
N GLN A 123 28.17 -5.30 6.41
CA GLN A 123 28.22 -6.75 6.16
C GLN A 123 29.43 -7.45 6.77
N THR A 124 30.56 -6.74 6.92
CA THR A 124 31.77 -7.27 7.56
C THR A 124 31.53 -7.54 9.04
N ALA A 125 30.86 -6.62 9.75
CA ALA A 125 30.51 -6.81 11.15
C ALA A 125 29.35 -7.79 11.34
N HIS A 126 28.48 -7.94 10.33
CA HIS A 126 27.29 -8.77 10.38
C HIS A 126 27.17 -9.72 9.17
N PRO A 127 27.98 -10.80 9.12
CA PRO A 127 28.05 -11.62 7.92
C PRO A 127 26.94 -12.68 7.82
N TRP A 128 26.01 -12.73 8.79
CA TRP A 128 24.85 -13.62 8.79
C TRP A 128 23.53 -12.83 8.82
N ALA A 129 22.49 -13.47 8.31
CA ALA A 129 21.11 -13.07 8.55
C ALA A 129 20.24 -14.30 8.81
N ALA A 130 19.33 -14.19 9.77
CA ALA A 130 18.35 -15.21 10.08
C ALA A 130 16.96 -14.80 9.60
N THR A 131 16.20 -15.77 9.14
CA THR A 131 14.74 -15.69 8.99
C THR A 131 14.08 -16.49 10.11
N ARG A 132 12.75 -16.60 10.10
CA ARG A 132 12.00 -17.41 11.09
C ARG A 132 12.55 -18.83 11.27
N SER A 133 13.01 -19.47 10.19
CA SER A 133 13.37 -20.90 10.19
C SER A 133 14.72 -21.22 9.55
N ALA A 134 15.44 -20.23 9.02
CA ALA A 134 16.70 -20.47 8.32
C ALA A 134 17.78 -19.42 8.61
N LEU A 135 19.03 -19.89 8.62
CA LEU A 135 20.22 -19.05 8.64
C LEU A 135 20.76 -18.86 7.21
N HIS A 136 21.23 -17.66 6.91
CA HIS A 136 21.77 -17.25 5.61
C HIS A 136 23.11 -16.51 5.78
N ARG A 137 23.94 -16.52 4.73
CA ARG A 137 25.01 -15.52 4.58
C ARG A 137 24.36 -14.18 4.27
N ILE A 138 24.92 -13.07 4.74
CA ILE A 138 24.38 -11.73 4.50
C ILE A 138 24.26 -11.38 3.00
N THR A 139 25.10 -11.99 2.17
CA THR A 139 25.09 -11.84 0.70
C THR A 139 24.05 -12.73 -0.01
N CYS A 140 23.26 -13.52 0.73
CA CYS A 140 22.25 -14.41 0.13
C CYS A 140 21.11 -13.61 -0.51
N ARG A 141 20.65 -14.06 -1.69
CA ARG A 141 19.54 -13.42 -2.43
C ARG A 141 18.25 -13.27 -1.61
N GLU A 142 17.98 -14.19 -0.68
CA GLU A 142 16.76 -14.20 0.15
C GLU A 142 16.74 -13.05 1.16
N VAL A 143 17.92 -12.57 1.57
CA VAL A 143 18.08 -11.47 2.53
C VAL A 143 18.56 -10.18 1.87
N LYS A 144 18.97 -10.25 0.59
CA LYS A 144 19.29 -9.08 -0.25
C LYS A 144 18.15 -8.05 -0.29
N ALA A 145 16.91 -8.48 -0.08
CA ALA A 145 15.75 -7.60 0.04
C ALA A 145 15.91 -6.54 1.16
N LEU A 146 16.70 -6.81 2.21
CA LEU A 146 17.04 -5.81 3.23
C LEU A 146 17.85 -4.64 2.66
N GLY A 147 18.71 -4.90 1.67
CA GLY A 147 19.45 -3.85 0.96
C GLY A 147 18.74 -3.30 -0.27
N ALA A 148 17.55 -3.81 -0.59
CA ALA A 148 16.79 -3.35 -1.75
C ALA A 148 15.81 -2.24 -1.35
N SER A 149 15.65 -1.24 -2.21
CA SER A 149 14.59 -0.23 -2.14
C SER A 149 13.28 -0.71 -2.80
N ARG A 150 13.09 -2.03 -2.91
CA ARG A 150 11.89 -2.58 -3.56
C ARG A 150 10.68 -2.38 -2.64
N GLY A 151 9.66 -1.68 -3.12
CA GLY A 151 8.37 -1.54 -2.42
C GLY A 151 7.95 -0.12 -2.08
N GLY A 152 8.60 0.93 -2.60
CA GLY A 152 8.17 2.34 -2.45
C GLY A 152 8.44 2.95 -1.07
N LEU A 153 8.32 2.16 0.01
CA LEU A 153 8.47 2.62 1.40
C LEU A 153 9.86 3.17 1.74
N PHE A 154 10.89 2.74 1.00
CA PHE A 154 12.25 3.21 1.20
C PHE A 154 12.76 3.87 -0.07
N THR A 155 13.44 5.01 0.08
CA THR A 155 14.14 5.70 -1.00
C THR A 155 15.35 4.89 -1.50
N GLU A 156 16.00 5.36 -2.57
CA GLU A 156 17.29 4.79 -3.01
C GLU A 156 18.39 4.95 -1.96
N SER A 157 18.36 6.03 -1.16
CA SER A 157 19.25 6.23 -0.01
C SER A 157 18.94 5.30 1.17
N GLY A 158 17.80 4.61 1.13
CA GLY A 158 17.37 3.67 2.17
C GLY A 158 16.62 4.31 3.35
N GLU A 159 16.32 5.60 3.25
CA GLU A 159 15.48 6.34 4.20
C GLU A 159 14.00 6.01 3.96
N THR A 160 13.15 6.20 4.96
CA THR A 160 11.70 6.06 4.79
C THR A 160 11.19 7.12 3.83
N ASN A 161 10.46 6.71 2.80
CA ASN A 161 9.83 7.59 1.84
C ASN A 161 8.55 8.19 2.46
N PRO A 162 8.49 9.52 2.70
CA PRO A 162 7.31 10.15 3.29
C PRO A 162 6.07 10.06 2.40
N ASP A 163 6.23 10.02 1.08
CA ASP A 163 5.11 9.98 0.14
C ASP A 163 4.41 8.62 0.15
N GLU A 164 5.14 7.56 0.50
CA GLU A 164 4.65 6.18 0.53
C GLU A 164 4.30 5.72 1.96
N TYR A 165 4.78 6.41 2.99
CA TYR A 165 4.54 6.05 4.39
C TYR A 165 3.04 5.89 4.70
N ASP A 166 2.23 6.87 4.33
CA ASP A 166 0.79 6.87 4.57
C ASP A 166 0.10 5.69 3.86
N GLN A 167 0.56 5.35 2.65
CA GLN A 167 0.02 4.25 1.86
C GLN A 167 0.35 2.88 2.49
N HIS A 168 1.57 2.72 3.02
CA HIS A 168 1.96 1.50 3.73
C HIS A 168 1.24 1.36 5.07
N LEU A 169 1.04 2.46 5.81
CA LEU A 169 0.22 2.44 7.03
C LEU A 169 -1.23 2.05 6.73
N HIS A 170 -1.78 2.51 5.60
CA HIS A 170 -3.09 2.07 5.12
C HIS A 170 -3.12 0.56 4.84
N TRP A 171 -2.18 0.03 4.06
CA TRP A 171 -2.13 -1.41 3.75
C TRP A 171 -1.96 -2.29 4.98
N PHE A 172 -1.11 -1.85 5.92
CA PHE A 172 -0.92 -2.49 7.22
C PHE A 172 -2.20 -2.54 8.06
N THR A 173 -3.06 -1.53 7.90
CA THR A 173 -4.29 -1.40 8.69
C THR A 173 -5.47 -2.13 8.04
N HIS A 174 -5.61 -2.05 6.72
CA HIS A 174 -6.86 -2.44 6.04
C HIS A 174 -6.74 -3.64 5.10
N ASP A 175 -5.56 -3.96 4.57
CA ASP A 175 -5.43 -4.91 3.44
C ASP A 175 -4.84 -6.27 3.85
N GLU A 176 -4.76 -6.56 5.16
CA GLU A 176 -4.06 -7.74 5.72
C GLU A 176 -2.62 -7.90 5.20
N CYS A 177 -2.07 -6.84 4.58
CA CYS A 177 -0.71 -6.77 4.12
C CYS A 177 0.16 -6.40 5.31
N ASP A 178 0.28 -7.35 6.24
CA ASP A 178 0.91 -7.14 7.53
C ASP A 178 2.43 -6.95 7.43
N SER A 179 3.05 -7.22 6.28
CA SER A 179 4.51 -7.30 6.21
C SER A 179 5.16 -6.02 5.69
N ILE A 180 5.98 -5.39 6.53
CA ILE A 180 6.87 -4.31 6.09
C ILE A 180 7.99 -4.92 5.23
N PRO A 181 8.36 -4.34 4.08
CA PRO A 181 9.46 -4.86 3.26
C PRO A 181 10.75 -5.01 4.08
N GLY A 182 11.28 -6.23 4.14
CA GLY A 182 12.47 -6.55 4.95
C GLY A 182 12.15 -7.15 6.33
N GLU A 183 10.91 -7.11 6.78
CA GLU A 183 10.49 -7.70 8.05
C GLU A 183 10.75 -9.22 8.14
N GLY A 184 10.90 -9.70 9.38
CA GLY A 184 11.14 -11.11 9.67
C GLY A 184 12.56 -11.58 9.34
N ARG A 185 13.47 -10.64 9.06
CA ARG A 185 14.88 -10.89 8.80
C ARG A 185 15.69 -10.20 9.88
N THR A 186 16.58 -10.94 10.54
CA THR A 186 17.46 -10.42 11.57
C THR A 186 18.89 -10.54 11.10
N VAL A 187 19.59 -9.44 10.98
CA VAL A 187 21.01 -9.36 10.65
C VAL A 187 21.82 -9.59 11.91
N LEU A 188 22.84 -10.45 11.84
CA LEU A 188 23.51 -11.00 13.00
C LEU A 188 25.04 -10.88 12.86
N ALA A 189 25.67 -10.39 13.91
CA ALA A 189 27.09 -10.56 14.16
C ALA A 189 27.38 -12.02 14.53
N ARG A 190 28.67 -12.38 14.57
CA ARG A 190 29.11 -13.75 14.87
C ARG A 190 28.52 -14.33 16.14
N HIS A 191 28.62 -13.59 17.25
CA HIS A 191 28.17 -14.06 18.55
C HIS A 191 26.64 -14.21 18.59
N GLU A 192 25.88 -13.31 17.99
CA GLU A 192 24.42 -13.42 17.93
C GLU A 192 23.97 -14.58 17.04
N ALA A 193 24.68 -14.85 15.94
CA ALA A 193 24.39 -16.00 15.10
C ALA A 193 24.67 -17.32 15.83
N ALA A 194 25.73 -17.38 16.64
CA ALA A 194 26.00 -18.53 17.52
C ALA A 194 24.90 -18.71 18.58
N SER A 195 24.46 -17.62 19.22
CA SER A 195 23.35 -17.64 20.19
C SER A 195 22.03 -18.08 19.55
N TRP A 196 21.71 -17.54 18.37
CA TRP A 196 20.49 -17.86 17.63
C TRP A 196 20.40 -19.36 17.28
N ILE A 197 21.54 -19.98 16.91
CA ILE A 197 21.66 -21.43 16.69
C ILE A 197 21.45 -22.20 18.00
N ALA A 198 22.08 -21.76 19.09
CA ALA A 198 21.99 -22.43 20.39
C ALA A 198 20.54 -22.48 20.90
N GLU A 199 19.80 -21.37 20.81
CA GLU A 199 18.37 -21.29 21.18
C GLU A 199 17.47 -22.23 20.37
N ARG A 200 17.89 -22.55 19.14
CA ARG A 200 17.13 -23.37 18.19
C ARG A 200 17.67 -24.78 18.07
N THR A 201 18.59 -25.17 18.95
CA THR A 201 19.10 -26.53 19.07
C THR A 201 18.56 -27.13 20.36
N GLY A 202 17.79 -28.22 20.25
CA GLY A 202 17.21 -28.88 21.41
C GLY A 202 18.28 -29.49 22.33
N PRO A 203 17.93 -29.85 23.58
CA PRO A 203 18.87 -30.40 24.56
C PRO A 203 19.53 -31.73 24.14
N ARG A 204 18.95 -32.42 23.15
CA ARG A 204 19.51 -33.65 22.54
C ARG A 204 20.20 -33.41 21.19
N GLY A 205 20.47 -32.15 20.82
CA GLY A 205 21.12 -31.77 19.56
C GLY A 205 20.21 -31.65 18.34
N GLY A 206 18.89 -31.80 18.49
CA GLY A 206 17.94 -31.68 17.38
C GLY A 206 17.73 -30.22 16.94
N GLU A 207 18.08 -29.90 15.70
CA GLU A 207 17.94 -28.55 15.14
C GLU A 207 16.49 -28.22 14.76
N ARG A 208 16.01 -27.07 15.21
CA ARG A 208 14.69 -26.50 14.87
C ARG A 208 14.78 -25.42 13.80
N PHE A 209 15.90 -25.38 13.09
CA PHE A 209 16.17 -24.44 12.00
C PHE A 209 16.90 -25.16 10.86
N LYS A 210 17.05 -24.48 9.72
CA LYS A 210 17.79 -24.97 8.55
C LYS A 210 18.92 -24.02 8.18
N LEU A 211 20.01 -24.55 7.66
CA LEU A 211 20.95 -23.72 6.90
C LEU A 211 20.40 -23.54 5.48
N CYS A 212 20.48 -22.32 4.95
CA CYS A 212 20.01 -22.06 3.59
C CYS A 212 20.80 -22.88 2.58
N GLY A 213 20.12 -23.74 1.82
CA GLY A 213 20.75 -24.58 0.79
C GLY A 213 21.38 -23.80 -0.37
N ASN A 214 20.92 -22.56 -0.61
CA ASN A 214 21.42 -21.71 -1.70
C ASN A 214 22.77 -21.06 -1.37
N CYS A 215 22.93 -20.53 -0.15
CA CYS A 215 24.15 -19.81 0.23
C CYS A 215 25.04 -20.60 1.19
N GLN A 216 24.58 -21.75 1.69
CA GLN A 216 25.34 -22.67 2.56
C GLN A 216 26.21 -21.90 3.58
N PRO A 217 25.58 -21.17 4.51
CA PRO A 217 26.33 -20.36 5.46
C PRO A 217 27.21 -21.25 6.32
N GLU A 218 28.43 -20.79 6.57
CA GLU A 218 29.29 -21.38 7.58
C GLU A 218 28.62 -21.22 8.96
N ARG A 219 28.76 -22.26 9.79
CA ARG A 219 28.30 -22.17 11.18
C ARG A 219 29.26 -21.26 11.93
N PRO A 220 28.78 -20.21 12.61
CA PRO A 220 29.61 -19.43 13.50
C PRO A 220 30.07 -20.32 14.66
N ASP A 221 31.37 -20.30 14.94
CA ASP A 221 31.92 -20.93 16.14
C ASP A 221 31.34 -20.26 17.39
N ARG A 222 31.18 -21.04 18.48
CA ARG A 222 30.91 -20.46 19.80
C ARG A 222 32.15 -19.68 20.21
N ALA A 223 32.00 -18.36 20.37
CA ALA A 223 33.02 -17.53 21.02
C ALA A 223 33.18 -17.95 22.48
#